data_AF-A0A3D4EV67-F1
#
_entry.id   AF-A0A3D4EV67-F1
#
_cell.length_a   1.000
_cell.length_b   1.000
_cell.length_c   1.000
_cell.angle_alpha   90.00
_cell.angle_beta   90.00
_cell.angle_gamma   90.00
#
_symmetry.space_group_name_H-M   'P 1'
#
loop_
_entity.id
_entity.type
_entity.pdbx_description
1 polymer ?
#
loop_
_entity_poly.entity_id
_entity_poly.type
_entity_poly.pdbx_seq_one_letter_code
_entity_poly.pdbx_strand_id
1 'polypeptide(L)'
;MTLLLGLGIIGSRSADQLIAAGYSIETWNRTKKDRAESTTDLAEAASQAEVILCYLRDDQAVREIFSKIRDQLNEGKTFINHATIDPETTMWLDQHCRATGAKFLDAPFTGSRDAAASGNLVYYVAGDRDLLEEHRSLLDVTSREIIYLGQPPAATVVKITTNLATASAVQALTEALEISRRYGVDPRAWHEAAKLNGCYAPVMGMKIPSLLENDFTPHFSTENMAKDTNYAIQLADSTGITADLNHLTWARLFEAEMRDASEDFSATVRQHQSTDLELEEDVEISCSRIRVRGPDAERYLNGQVTNDVRLAEDGRVIDACILDAKGKLQFYIHIHREEEDFIVQGPINLAREIHTRLDKYIIADDVELIDESQDETAYLSITNETQRIIDGIPRWPNELFAGILPPEAGVEERSISYTKGCYTGQEVISRMKRAGKTNRHLVKLALDKPLIPTKAKLLLESEEAGFITSVASHVRMGELALGYRYRKFSEADEFDVASPSSGDIIGRAYIR
;
A
#
# COMPACT_ATOMS: atom_id res chain seq x y z
N MET A 1 -8.96 -33.91 32.36
CA MET A 1 -9.64 -32.63 32.00
C MET A 1 -8.64 -31.70 31.32
N THR A 2 -9.06 -30.93 30.33
CA THR A 2 -8.19 -29.98 29.60
C THR A 2 -8.55 -28.54 29.92
N LEU A 3 -7.56 -27.71 30.27
CA LEU A 3 -7.71 -26.27 30.42
C LEU A 3 -7.19 -25.54 29.19
N LEU A 4 -8.00 -24.68 28.59
CA LEU A 4 -7.59 -23.82 27.47
C LEU A 4 -7.47 -22.37 27.92
N LEU A 5 -6.28 -21.81 27.75
CA LEU A 5 -5.92 -20.43 28.09
C LEU A 5 -5.94 -19.57 26.83
N GLY A 6 -6.79 -18.54 26.80
CA GLY A 6 -6.87 -17.58 25.70
C GLY A 6 -7.99 -17.91 24.70
N LEU A 7 -8.99 -17.04 24.65
CA LEU A 7 -10.17 -17.17 23.78
C LEU A 7 -10.20 -16.07 22.72
N GLY A 8 -9.05 -15.86 22.08
CA GLY A 8 -8.92 -15.01 20.89
C GLY A 8 -9.54 -15.64 19.64
N ILE A 9 -9.17 -15.13 18.46
CA ILE A 9 -9.69 -15.60 17.16
C ILE A 9 -9.51 -17.11 17.01
N ILE A 10 -8.32 -17.63 17.30
CA ILE A 10 -8.02 -19.06 17.12
C ILE A 10 -8.47 -19.89 18.33
N GLY A 11 -8.07 -19.50 19.56
CA GLY A 11 -8.34 -20.30 20.76
C GLY A 11 -9.83 -20.57 21.02
N SER A 12 -10.73 -19.63 20.70
CA SER A 12 -12.18 -19.85 20.82
C SER A 12 -12.70 -20.93 19.87
N ARG A 13 -12.20 -20.98 18.64
CA ARG A 13 -12.58 -21.97 17.63
C ARG A 13 -11.99 -23.34 17.95
N SER A 14 -10.74 -23.37 18.43
CA SER A 14 -10.13 -24.60 18.94
C SER A 14 -10.92 -25.17 20.11
N ALA A 15 -11.40 -24.34 21.04
CA ALA A 15 -12.28 -24.78 22.12
C ALA A 15 -13.58 -25.39 21.58
N ASP A 16 -14.22 -24.76 20.59
CA ASP A 16 -15.44 -25.27 19.96
C ASP A 16 -15.21 -26.65 19.31
N GLN A 17 -14.10 -26.84 18.60
CA GLN A 17 -13.75 -28.14 18.00
C GLN A 17 -13.53 -29.23 19.06
N LEU A 18 -12.80 -28.92 20.13
CA LEU A 18 -12.54 -29.86 21.21
C LEU A 18 -13.82 -30.28 21.94
N ILE A 19 -14.71 -29.32 22.21
CA ILE A 19 -16.02 -29.59 22.82
C ILE A 19 -16.87 -30.46 21.89
N ALA A 20 -16.91 -30.15 20.59
CA ALA A 20 -17.66 -30.93 19.60
C ALA A 20 -17.14 -32.38 19.47
N ALA A 21 -15.83 -32.58 19.67
CA ALA A 21 -15.19 -33.89 19.72
C ALA A 21 -15.39 -34.63 21.05
N GLY A 22 -16.08 -34.03 22.03
CA GLY A 22 -16.43 -34.65 23.30
C GLY A 22 -15.38 -34.54 24.40
N TYR A 23 -14.38 -33.67 24.25
CA TYR A 23 -13.39 -33.41 25.31
C TYR A 23 -13.99 -32.58 26.44
N SER A 24 -13.65 -32.93 27.68
CA SER A 24 -13.98 -32.14 28.87
C SER A 24 -13.02 -30.94 28.96
N ILE A 25 -13.50 -29.78 28.56
CA ILE A 25 -12.74 -28.53 28.47
C ILE A 25 -13.23 -27.55 29.54
N GLU A 26 -12.29 -26.88 30.22
CA GLU A 26 -12.51 -25.63 30.95
C GLU A 26 -11.71 -24.53 30.25
N THR A 27 -12.25 -23.31 30.17
CA THR A 27 -11.61 -22.20 29.45
C THR A 27 -11.37 -21.01 30.34
N TRP A 28 -10.24 -20.34 30.15
CA TRP A 28 -9.91 -19.10 30.83
C TRP A 28 -9.44 -18.03 29.85
N ASN A 29 -9.88 -16.79 30.06
CA ASN A 29 -9.41 -15.64 29.30
C ASN A 29 -9.34 -14.40 30.19
N ARG A 30 -8.33 -13.54 29.99
CA ARG A 30 -8.13 -12.30 30.77
C ARG A 30 -9.39 -11.45 30.86
N THR A 31 -10.07 -11.29 29.72
CA THR A 31 -11.43 -10.75 29.69
C THR A 31 -12.39 -11.92 29.59
N LYS A 32 -13.18 -12.16 30.64
CA LYS A 32 -14.14 -13.27 30.70
C LYS A 32 -15.02 -13.28 29.44
N LYS A 33 -15.17 -14.47 28.85
CA LYS A 33 -16.09 -14.72 27.74
C LYS A 33 -17.35 -15.40 28.26
N ASP A 34 -18.49 -15.08 27.67
CA ASP A 34 -19.77 -15.67 28.02
C ASP A 34 -19.91 -17.05 27.37
N ARG A 35 -19.36 -18.07 28.04
CA ARG A 35 -19.35 -19.49 27.63
C ARG A 35 -19.59 -20.35 28.87
N ALA A 36 -20.25 -21.49 28.71
CA ALA A 36 -20.66 -22.34 29.83
C ALA A 36 -19.45 -22.92 30.60
N GLU A 37 -18.37 -23.18 29.88
CA GLU A 37 -17.11 -23.72 30.35
C GLU A 37 -16.09 -22.63 30.77
N SER A 38 -16.49 -21.36 30.80
CA SER A 38 -15.61 -20.26 31.21
C SER A 38 -15.45 -20.19 32.73
N THR A 39 -14.20 -20.20 33.19
CA THR A 39 -13.84 -20.03 34.61
C THR A 39 -13.23 -18.67 34.91
N THR A 40 -13.37 -18.22 36.15
CA THR A 40 -12.67 -17.03 36.68
C THR A 40 -11.56 -17.40 37.67
N ASP A 41 -11.57 -18.62 38.20
CA ASP A 41 -10.53 -19.11 39.12
C ASP A 41 -9.48 -19.91 38.33
N LEU A 42 -8.47 -19.17 37.86
CA LEU A 42 -7.38 -19.76 37.06
C LEU A 42 -6.57 -20.80 37.84
N ALA A 43 -6.36 -20.58 39.14
CA ALA A 43 -5.55 -21.48 39.96
C ALA A 43 -6.30 -22.80 40.22
N GLU A 44 -7.59 -22.74 40.52
CA GLU A 44 -8.42 -23.93 40.67
C GLU A 44 -8.46 -24.73 39.37
N ALA A 45 -8.78 -24.08 38.24
CA ALA A 45 -8.83 -24.72 36.93
C ALA A 45 -7.49 -25.39 36.55
N ALA A 46 -6.37 -24.70 36.78
CA ALA A 46 -5.03 -25.25 36.52
C ALA A 46 -4.72 -26.45 37.44
N SER A 47 -5.20 -26.43 38.69
CA SER A 47 -5.00 -27.55 39.63
C SER A 47 -5.76 -28.81 39.21
N GLN A 48 -6.92 -28.68 38.56
CA GLN A 48 -7.74 -29.80 38.12
C GLN A 48 -7.33 -30.33 36.72
N ALA A 49 -6.64 -29.52 35.91
CA ALA A 49 -6.31 -29.85 34.52
C ALA A 49 -5.13 -30.81 34.38
N GLU A 50 -5.25 -31.85 33.55
CA GLU A 50 -4.14 -32.74 33.19
C GLU A 50 -3.37 -32.19 31.98
N VAL A 51 -4.07 -31.47 31.10
CA VAL A 51 -3.49 -30.83 29.92
C VAL A 51 -3.86 -29.36 29.92
N ILE A 52 -2.89 -28.48 29.69
CA ILE A 52 -3.07 -27.04 29.61
C ILE A 52 -2.65 -26.58 28.21
N LEU A 53 -3.60 -26.05 27.44
CA LEU A 53 -3.38 -25.52 26.10
C LEU A 53 -3.29 -24.00 26.13
N CYS A 54 -2.19 -23.44 25.62
CA CYS A 54 -1.92 -22.00 25.69
C CYS A 54 -2.07 -21.31 24.33
N TYR A 55 -3.15 -20.55 24.14
CA TYR A 55 -3.46 -19.72 22.96
C TYR A 55 -3.41 -18.22 23.30
N LEU A 56 -2.33 -17.80 23.96
CA LEU A 56 -2.11 -16.40 24.36
C LEU A 56 -1.40 -15.60 23.25
N ARG A 57 -1.40 -14.27 23.40
CA ARG A 57 -0.99 -13.32 22.35
C ARG A 57 0.53 -13.25 22.14
N ASP A 58 1.29 -13.14 23.22
CA ASP A 58 2.70 -12.78 23.22
C ASP A 58 3.44 -13.36 24.45
N ASP A 59 4.76 -13.21 24.46
CA ASP A 59 5.65 -13.70 25.50
C ASP A 59 5.32 -13.13 26.89
N GLN A 60 4.95 -11.85 26.97
CA GLN A 60 4.55 -11.22 28.22
C GLN A 60 3.29 -11.88 28.81
N ALA A 61 2.24 -12.04 28.00
CA ALA A 61 1.01 -12.69 28.45
C ALA A 61 1.27 -14.14 28.86
N VAL A 62 2.10 -14.86 28.11
CA VAL A 62 2.46 -16.25 28.42
C VAL A 62 3.22 -16.34 29.76
N ARG A 63 4.25 -15.51 29.97
CA ARG A 63 5.03 -15.50 31.23
C ARG A 63 4.18 -15.10 32.43
N GLU A 64 3.31 -14.10 32.27
CA GLU A 64 2.40 -13.65 33.34
C GLU A 64 1.46 -14.79 33.76
N ILE A 65 0.79 -15.43 32.79
CA ILE A 65 -0.18 -16.49 33.08
C ILE A 65 0.51 -17.75 33.59
N PHE A 66 1.64 -18.16 32.98
CA PHE A 66 2.41 -19.28 33.46
C PHE A 66 2.85 -19.09 34.92
N SER A 67 3.32 -17.90 35.28
CA SER A 67 3.74 -17.60 36.66
C SER A 67 2.61 -17.73 37.67
N LYS A 68 1.37 -17.42 37.29
CA LYS A 68 0.18 -17.57 38.16
C LYS A 68 -0.23 -19.02 38.37
N ILE A 69 0.04 -19.91 37.41
CA ILE A 69 -0.35 -21.33 37.48
C ILE A 69 0.80 -22.27 37.86
N ARG A 70 2.03 -21.76 37.93
CA ARG A 70 3.25 -22.56 38.11
C ARG A 70 3.15 -23.50 39.31
N ASP A 71 2.62 -23.01 40.42
CA ASP A 71 2.52 -23.76 41.68
C ASP A 71 1.48 -24.89 41.63
N GLN A 72 0.68 -24.96 40.56
CA GLN A 72 -0.27 -26.05 40.31
C GLN A 72 0.29 -27.11 39.34
N LEU A 73 1.45 -26.88 38.73
CA LEU A 73 2.07 -27.84 37.82
C LEU A 73 2.80 -28.97 38.59
N ASN A 74 2.74 -30.20 38.04
CA ASN A 74 3.37 -31.40 38.60
C ASN A 74 3.55 -32.49 37.54
N GLU A 75 4.12 -33.64 37.92
CA GLU A 75 4.43 -34.78 37.02
C GLU A 75 3.25 -35.36 36.23
N GLY A 76 2.01 -35.15 36.70
CA GLY A 76 0.80 -35.60 36.03
C GLY A 76 0.27 -34.64 34.95
N LYS A 77 0.95 -33.50 34.73
CA LYS A 77 0.43 -32.41 33.89
C LYS A 77 1.30 -32.17 32.65
N THR A 78 0.64 -31.80 31.55
CA THR A 78 1.30 -31.39 30.31
C THR A 78 0.90 -29.96 29.94
N PHE A 79 1.88 -29.08 29.74
CA PHE A 79 1.67 -27.74 29.21
C PHE A 79 2.04 -27.72 27.73
N ILE A 80 1.07 -27.39 26.87
CA ILE A 80 1.24 -27.30 25.42
C ILE A 80 1.12 -25.83 25.00
N ASN A 81 2.22 -25.26 24.53
CA ASN A 81 2.25 -23.88 24.06
C ASN A 81 1.87 -23.79 22.58
N HIS A 82 0.77 -23.09 22.25
CA HIS A 82 0.41 -22.75 20.87
C HIS A 82 0.68 -21.29 20.51
N ALA A 83 1.02 -20.45 21.50
CA ALA A 83 1.32 -19.05 21.30
C ALA A 83 2.61 -18.89 20.49
N THR A 84 2.62 -17.93 19.56
CA THR A 84 3.87 -17.51 18.89
C THR A 84 4.59 -16.50 19.76
N ILE A 85 5.71 -16.94 20.34
CA ILE A 85 6.56 -16.22 21.30
C ILE A 85 8.02 -16.30 20.86
N ASP A 86 8.90 -15.57 21.53
CA ASP A 86 10.33 -15.61 21.25
C ASP A 86 11.00 -16.93 21.72
N PRO A 87 12.12 -17.35 21.11
CA PRO A 87 12.82 -18.59 21.49
C PRO A 87 13.30 -18.63 22.96
N GLU A 88 13.64 -17.49 23.56
CA GLU A 88 14.08 -17.43 24.96
C GLU A 88 12.92 -17.79 25.89
N THR A 89 11.72 -17.25 25.64
CA THR A 89 10.52 -17.57 26.40
C THR A 89 10.08 -19.02 26.20
N THR A 90 10.20 -19.59 25.00
CA THR A 90 9.95 -21.03 24.76
C THR A 90 10.90 -21.90 25.61
N MET A 91 12.19 -21.58 25.62
CA MET A 91 13.17 -22.31 26.45
C MET A 91 12.94 -22.11 27.94
N TRP A 92 12.51 -20.91 28.34
CA TRP A 92 12.12 -20.61 29.72
C TRP A 92 10.93 -21.48 30.16
N LEU A 93 9.90 -21.64 29.33
CA LEU A 93 8.75 -22.50 29.61
C LEU A 93 9.16 -23.96 29.79
N ASP A 94 9.96 -24.50 28.87
CA ASP A 94 10.45 -25.89 28.95
C ASP A 94 11.19 -26.14 30.28
N GLN A 95 12.12 -25.25 30.64
CA GLN A 95 12.86 -25.33 31.90
C GLN A 95 11.93 -25.24 33.12
N HIS A 96 10.96 -24.32 33.11
CA HIS A 96 10.07 -24.11 34.25
C HIS A 96 9.03 -25.22 34.41
N CYS A 97 8.54 -25.81 33.31
CA CYS A 97 7.71 -27.01 33.37
C CYS A 97 8.51 -28.17 33.99
N ARG A 98 9.72 -28.45 33.49
CA ARG A 98 10.59 -29.50 34.03
C ARG A 98 10.91 -29.31 35.51
N ALA A 99 11.13 -28.07 35.95
CA ALA A 99 11.39 -27.77 37.36
C ALA A 99 10.21 -28.10 38.30
N THR A 100 8.99 -28.13 37.78
CA THR A 100 7.78 -28.55 38.53
C THR A 100 7.49 -30.05 38.37
N GLY A 101 8.20 -30.75 37.47
CA GLY A 101 7.92 -32.11 37.04
C GLY A 101 6.93 -32.21 35.88
N ALA A 102 6.23 -31.14 35.53
CA ALA A 102 5.31 -31.12 34.39
C ALA A 102 6.03 -31.31 33.05
N LYS A 103 5.32 -31.92 32.11
CA LYS A 103 5.78 -32.13 30.74
C LYS A 103 5.47 -30.90 29.86
N PHE A 104 6.27 -30.68 28.82
CA PHE A 104 6.14 -29.52 27.92
C PHE A 104 6.17 -29.93 26.45
N LEU A 105 5.27 -29.35 25.65
CA LEU A 105 5.32 -29.37 24.19
C LEU A 105 5.23 -27.93 23.66
N ASP A 106 6.15 -27.57 22.78
CA ASP A 106 6.03 -26.35 21.97
C ASP A 106 5.31 -26.71 20.67
N ALA A 107 4.14 -26.14 20.43
CA ALA A 107 3.23 -26.50 19.35
C ALA A 107 2.59 -25.27 18.66
N PRO A 108 3.35 -24.25 18.20
CA PRO A 108 2.80 -23.17 17.40
C PRO A 108 2.21 -23.71 16.08
N PHE A 109 1.41 -22.89 15.39
CA PHE A 109 0.68 -23.35 14.21
C PHE A 109 0.68 -22.33 13.07
N THR A 110 0.36 -22.81 11.88
CA THR A 110 -0.08 -21.98 10.75
C THR A 110 -1.52 -22.35 10.36
N GLY A 111 -2.29 -21.34 9.96
CA GLY A 111 -3.71 -21.49 9.65
C GLY A 111 -4.50 -20.21 9.96
N SER A 112 -5.51 -19.93 9.14
CA SER A 112 -6.39 -18.78 9.32
C SER A 112 -7.48 -19.07 10.37
N ARG A 113 -8.30 -18.06 10.65
CA ARG A 113 -9.57 -18.18 11.39
C ARG A 113 -10.42 -19.35 10.90
N ASP A 114 -10.55 -19.51 9.58
CA ASP A 114 -11.44 -20.52 8.99
C ASP A 114 -10.80 -21.92 9.06
N ALA A 115 -9.47 -22.00 9.02
CA ALA A 115 -8.76 -23.25 9.30
C ALA A 115 -9.01 -23.71 10.75
N ALA A 116 -8.94 -22.81 11.74
CA ALA A 116 -9.26 -23.16 13.12
C ALA A 116 -10.72 -23.59 13.30
N ALA A 117 -11.67 -22.89 12.65
CA ALA A 117 -13.10 -23.21 12.73
C ALA A 117 -13.46 -24.57 12.09
N SER A 118 -12.58 -25.12 11.26
CA SER A 118 -12.79 -26.39 10.55
C SER A 118 -11.83 -27.50 10.96
N GLY A 119 -11.06 -27.30 12.04
CA GLY A 119 -10.09 -28.29 12.53
C GLY A 119 -8.92 -28.54 11.56
N ASN A 120 -8.53 -27.53 10.77
CA ASN A 120 -7.56 -27.65 9.69
C ASN A 120 -6.27 -26.85 9.94
N LEU A 121 -5.93 -26.55 11.20
CA LEU A 121 -4.62 -25.98 11.51
C LEU A 121 -3.49 -26.93 11.09
N VAL A 122 -2.28 -26.39 10.97
CA VAL A 122 -1.06 -27.18 10.82
C VAL A 122 -0.15 -26.86 12.00
N TYR A 123 0.10 -27.83 12.87
CA TYR A 123 0.99 -27.66 14.02
C TYR A 123 2.44 -27.93 13.64
N TYR A 124 3.32 -27.06 14.11
CA TYR A 124 4.75 -27.29 14.19
C TYR A 124 5.03 -27.71 15.63
N VAL A 125 5.52 -28.93 15.87
CA VAL A 125 5.69 -29.46 17.23
C VAL A 125 7.14 -29.77 17.54
N ALA A 126 7.61 -29.29 18.69
CA ALA A 126 8.90 -29.62 19.27
C ALA A 126 8.74 -30.03 20.75
N GLY A 127 9.46 -31.06 21.17
CA GLY A 127 9.37 -31.65 22.50
C GLY A 127 9.67 -33.14 22.49
N ASP A 128 9.29 -33.81 23.58
CA ASP A 128 9.34 -35.27 23.66
C ASP A 128 8.40 -35.89 22.62
N ARG A 129 8.92 -36.85 21.83
CA ARG A 129 8.16 -37.48 20.75
C ARG A 129 7.06 -38.39 21.28
N ASP A 130 7.33 -39.16 22.34
CA ASP A 130 6.35 -40.06 22.93
C ASP A 130 5.21 -39.25 23.57
N LEU A 131 5.54 -38.10 24.15
CA LEU A 131 4.55 -37.14 24.64
C LEU A 131 3.68 -36.54 23.51
N LEU A 132 4.26 -36.24 22.35
CA LEU A 132 3.47 -35.84 21.19
C LEU A 132 2.50 -36.96 20.80
N GLU A 133 2.95 -38.21 20.73
CA GLU A 133 2.06 -39.34 20.40
C GLU A 133 0.98 -39.56 21.46
N GLU A 134 1.28 -39.35 22.75
CA GLU A 134 0.31 -39.35 23.87
C GLU A 134 -0.82 -38.33 23.65
N HIS A 135 -0.50 -37.13 23.15
CA HIS A 135 -1.45 -36.03 22.93
C HIS A 135 -1.88 -35.86 21.46
N ARG A 136 -1.49 -36.76 20.56
CA ARG A 136 -1.76 -36.63 19.12
C ARG A 136 -3.25 -36.56 18.82
N SER A 137 -4.05 -37.42 19.45
CA SER A 137 -5.50 -37.44 19.26
C SER A 137 -6.19 -36.16 19.69
N LEU A 138 -5.63 -35.42 20.66
CA LEU A 138 -6.11 -34.11 21.09
C LEU A 138 -5.79 -33.04 20.04
N LEU A 139 -4.55 -33.06 19.52
CA LEU A 139 -4.08 -32.09 18.51
C LEU A 139 -4.72 -32.31 17.14
N ASP A 140 -5.00 -33.55 16.76
CA ASP A 140 -5.67 -33.91 15.49
C ASP A 140 -7.11 -33.39 15.41
N VAL A 141 -7.75 -33.04 16.54
CA VAL A 141 -9.10 -32.44 16.52
C VAL A 141 -9.10 -31.05 15.91
N THR A 142 -8.03 -30.29 16.14
CA THR A 142 -7.91 -28.90 15.70
C THR A 142 -6.99 -28.74 14.49
N SER A 143 -6.40 -29.83 14.00
CA SER A 143 -5.42 -29.81 12.92
C SER A 143 -5.64 -30.88 11.87
N ARG A 144 -5.17 -30.60 10.65
CA ARG A 144 -5.11 -31.57 9.56
C ARG A 144 -3.72 -32.20 9.39
N GLU A 145 -2.70 -31.63 10.03
CA GLU A 145 -1.31 -32.03 9.88
C GLU A 145 -0.48 -31.59 11.10
N ILE A 146 0.48 -32.43 11.49
CA ILE A 146 1.39 -32.19 12.62
C ILE A 146 2.82 -32.51 12.19
N ILE A 147 3.66 -31.48 12.12
CA ILE A 147 5.06 -31.60 11.72
C ILE A 147 5.94 -31.62 12.98
N TYR A 148 6.57 -32.77 13.27
CA TYR A 148 7.52 -32.89 14.36
C TYR A 148 8.91 -32.36 13.98
N LEU A 149 9.46 -31.46 14.78
CA LEU A 149 10.67 -30.69 14.51
C LEU A 149 11.81 -30.95 15.51
N GLY A 150 11.67 -31.96 16.37
CA GLY A 150 12.70 -32.31 17.35
C GLY A 150 12.47 -31.60 18.68
N GLN A 151 13.51 -30.95 19.22
CA GLN A 151 13.50 -30.34 20.56
C GLN A 151 13.21 -28.84 20.49
N PRO A 152 12.58 -28.23 21.51
CA PRO A 152 12.44 -26.79 21.61
C PRO A 152 13.82 -26.10 21.54
N PRO A 153 13.93 -24.93 20.89
CA PRO A 153 12.85 -24.09 20.36
C PRO A 153 12.58 -24.29 18.84
N ALA A 154 12.83 -25.48 18.27
CA ALA A 154 12.78 -25.68 16.82
C ALA A 154 11.43 -25.31 16.17
N ALA A 155 10.31 -25.62 16.83
CA ALA A 155 8.98 -25.28 16.31
C ALA A 155 8.71 -23.77 16.32
N THR A 156 9.06 -23.08 17.42
CA THR A 156 9.07 -21.62 17.50
C THR A 156 9.90 -20.98 16.36
N VAL A 157 11.12 -21.48 16.11
CA VAL A 157 11.99 -20.97 15.03
C VAL A 157 11.35 -21.13 13.66
N VAL A 158 10.77 -22.30 13.35
CA VAL A 158 10.06 -22.53 12.08
C VAL A 158 8.85 -21.61 11.95
N LYS A 159 8.07 -21.40 13.03
CA LYS A 159 6.93 -20.50 13.02
C LYS A 159 7.35 -19.06 12.69
N ILE A 160 8.33 -18.53 13.40
CA ILE A 160 8.81 -17.15 13.22
C ILE A 160 9.32 -16.95 11.78
N THR A 161 10.17 -17.86 11.29
CA THR A 161 10.77 -17.74 9.96
C THR A 161 9.77 -17.94 8.81
N THR A 162 8.72 -18.76 8.99
CA THR A 162 7.65 -18.89 7.99
C THR A 162 6.71 -17.68 7.97
N ASN A 163 6.42 -17.07 9.14
CA ASN A 163 5.66 -15.83 9.20
C ASN A 163 6.44 -14.65 8.59
N LEU A 164 7.76 -14.59 8.82
CA LEU A 164 8.66 -13.66 8.15
C LEU A 164 8.55 -13.76 6.63
N ALA A 165 8.73 -14.97 6.06
CA ALA A 165 8.63 -15.17 4.62
C ALA A 165 7.25 -14.76 4.07
N THR A 166 6.19 -14.98 4.86
CA THR A 166 4.82 -14.58 4.53
C THR A 166 4.68 -13.05 4.49
N ALA A 167 5.21 -12.34 5.48
CA ALA A 167 5.21 -10.88 5.53
C ALA A 167 5.93 -10.29 4.31
N SER A 168 7.14 -10.76 4.01
CA SER A 168 7.93 -10.29 2.87
C SER A 168 7.26 -10.60 1.53
N ALA A 169 6.60 -11.75 1.40
CA ALA A 169 5.85 -12.10 0.19
C ALA A 169 4.67 -11.14 -0.06
N VAL A 170 3.96 -10.73 1.00
CA VAL A 170 2.86 -9.76 0.87
C VAL A 170 3.41 -8.35 0.63
N GLN A 171 4.51 -7.95 1.26
CA GLN A 171 5.16 -6.67 0.96
C GLN A 171 5.61 -6.59 -0.51
N ALA A 172 6.22 -7.65 -1.04
CA ALA A 172 6.59 -7.72 -2.45
C ALA A 172 5.34 -7.67 -3.38
N LEU A 173 4.25 -8.32 -2.96
CA LEU A 173 2.98 -8.27 -3.69
C LEU A 173 2.40 -6.85 -3.76
N THR A 174 2.36 -6.14 -2.63
CA THR A 174 1.77 -4.79 -2.58
C THR A 174 2.54 -3.81 -3.45
N GLU A 175 3.87 -3.88 -3.46
CA GLU A 175 4.74 -3.11 -4.37
C GLU A 175 4.49 -3.46 -5.84
N ALA A 176 4.51 -4.76 -6.18
CA ALA A 176 4.36 -5.21 -7.56
C ALA A 176 2.98 -4.86 -8.15
N LEU A 177 1.92 -5.01 -7.36
CA LEU A 177 0.57 -4.63 -7.75
C LEU A 177 0.47 -3.13 -7.98
N GLU A 178 0.99 -2.32 -7.07
CA GLU A 178 0.91 -0.87 -7.19
C GLU A 178 1.68 -0.34 -8.39
N ILE A 179 2.90 -0.83 -8.63
CA ILE A 179 3.69 -0.47 -9.82
C ILE A 179 2.91 -0.82 -11.08
N SER A 180 2.43 -2.05 -11.19
CA SER A 180 1.68 -2.53 -12.36
C SER A 180 0.44 -1.67 -12.62
N ARG A 181 -0.28 -1.35 -11.55
CA ARG A 181 -1.48 -0.51 -11.59
C ARG A 181 -1.19 0.91 -12.09
N ARG A 182 -0.09 1.53 -11.67
CA ARG A 182 0.32 2.85 -12.17
C ARG A 182 0.63 2.86 -13.67
N TYR A 183 1.08 1.73 -14.21
CA TYR A 183 1.22 1.51 -15.65
C TYR A 183 -0.10 1.17 -16.37
N GLY A 184 -1.23 1.13 -15.66
CA GLY A 184 -2.55 0.87 -16.20
C GLY A 184 -2.91 -0.62 -16.31
N VAL A 185 -2.16 -1.51 -15.66
CA VAL A 185 -2.47 -2.94 -15.62
C VAL A 185 -3.59 -3.19 -14.60
N ASP A 186 -4.64 -3.91 -15.01
CA ASP A 186 -5.69 -4.36 -14.11
C ASP A 186 -5.12 -5.37 -13.09
N PRO A 187 -5.27 -5.15 -11.77
CA PRO A 187 -4.77 -6.08 -10.76
C PRO A 187 -5.34 -7.50 -10.89
N ARG A 188 -6.54 -7.67 -11.46
CA ARG A 188 -7.11 -9.00 -11.74
C ARG A 188 -6.34 -9.71 -12.86
N ALA A 189 -6.02 -8.99 -13.93
CA ALA A 189 -5.20 -9.53 -15.01
C ALA A 189 -3.78 -9.85 -14.52
N TRP A 190 -3.23 -8.99 -13.64
CA TRP A 190 -1.96 -9.27 -12.97
C TRP A 190 -2.04 -10.55 -12.13
N HIS A 191 -3.12 -10.75 -11.37
CA HIS A 191 -3.32 -11.97 -10.57
C HIS A 191 -3.33 -13.23 -11.44
N GLU A 192 -4.04 -13.22 -12.56
CA GLU A 192 -4.07 -14.36 -13.48
C GLU A 192 -2.68 -14.65 -14.07
N ALA A 193 -1.91 -13.62 -14.42
CA ALA A 193 -0.53 -13.78 -14.86
C ALA A 193 0.37 -14.32 -13.73
N ALA A 194 0.20 -13.81 -12.51
CA ALA A 194 0.98 -14.20 -11.34
C ALA A 194 0.78 -15.68 -11.02
N LYS A 195 -0.45 -16.23 -11.10
CA LYS A 195 -0.73 -17.67 -10.86
C LYS A 195 0.11 -18.63 -11.69
N LEU A 196 0.59 -18.19 -12.86
CA LEU A 196 1.43 -18.99 -13.76
C LEU A 196 2.94 -18.70 -13.60
N ASN A 197 3.29 -17.73 -12.75
CA ASN A 197 4.66 -17.34 -12.48
C ASN A 197 5.25 -18.14 -11.31
N GLY A 198 6.55 -18.43 -11.37
CA GLY A 198 7.26 -19.12 -10.29
C GLY A 198 7.29 -18.35 -8.96
N CYS A 199 7.01 -17.05 -8.95
CA CYS A 199 6.95 -16.25 -7.72
C CYS A 199 5.65 -16.42 -6.92
N TYR A 200 4.63 -17.09 -7.47
CA TYR A 200 3.31 -17.13 -6.86
C TYR A 200 3.27 -17.95 -5.57
N ALA A 201 3.04 -17.26 -4.45
CA ALA A 201 2.76 -17.89 -3.17
C ALA A 201 1.25 -17.93 -2.90
N PRO A 202 0.70 -19.00 -2.29
CA PRO A 202 -0.72 -19.08 -1.93
C PRO A 202 -1.25 -17.89 -1.12
N VAL A 203 -0.41 -17.29 -0.26
CA VAL A 203 -0.77 -16.09 0.49
C VAL A 203 -1.07 -14.90 -0.44
N MET A 204 -0.37 -14.77 -1.57
CA MET A 204 -0.63 -13.69 -2.50
C MET A 204 -2.04 -13.80 -3.08
N GLY A 205 -2.42 -15.00 -3.51
CA GLY A 205 -3.77 -15.28 -4.00
C GLY A 205 -4.87 -15.03 -2.97
N MET A 206 -4.57 -15.28 -1.70
CA MET A 206 -5.49 -14.99 -0.59
C MET A 206 -5.67 -13.49 -0.36
N LYS A 207 -4.61 -12.68 -0.54
CA LYS A 207 -4.66 -11.23 -0.24
C LYS A 207 -5.18 -10.37 -1.38
N ILE A 208 -4.98 -10.77 -2.64
CA ILE A 208 -5.38 -9.97 -3.81
C ILE A 208 -6.86 -9.55 -3.80
N PRO A 209 -7.85 -10.45 -3.53
CA PRO A 209 -9.26 -10.05 -3.50
C PRO A 209 -9.55 -8.98 -2.46
N SER A 210 -9.06 -9.15 -1.23
CA SER A 210 -9.18 -8.16 -0.15
C SER A 210 -8.55 -6.81 -0.51
N LEU A 211 -7.38 -6.83 -1.16
CA LEU A 211 -6.71 -5.61 -1.65
C LEU A 211 -7.54 -4.87 -2.71
N LEU A 212 -8.21 -5.61 -3.60
CA LEU A 212 -9.09 -5.05 -4.64
C LEU A 212 -10.38 -4.44 -4.07
N GLU A 213 -10.84 -4.95 -2.92
CA GLU A 213 -12.10 -4.55 -2.29
C GLU A 213 -11.91 -3.54 -1.14
N ASN A 214 -10.66 -3.18 -0.79
CA ASN A 214 -10.32 -2.40 0.40
C ASN A 214 -10.76 -3.08 1.71
N ASP A 215 -10.93 -4.40 1.71
CA ASP A 215 -11.38 -5.16 2.88
C ASP A 215 -10.17 -5.66 3.67
N PHE A 216 -9.80 -4.92 4.71
CA PHE A 216 -8.75 -5.30 5.64
C PHE A 216 -9.28 -5.95 6.91
N THR A 217 -10.45 -6.60 6.85
CA THR A 217 -10.90 -7.46 7.93
C THR A 217 -9.81 -8.52 8.23
N PRO A 218 -9.31 -8.61 9.47
CA PRO A 218 -8.10 -9.35 9.76
C PRO A 218 -8.30 -10.86 9.64
N HIS A 219 -7.54 -11.48 8.73
CA HIS A 219 -7.20 -12.90 8.82
C HIS A 219 -6.00 -13.08 9.75
N PHE A 220 -5.07 -12.15 9.69
CA PHE A 220 -3.97 -11.98 10.64
C PHE A 220 -3.64 -10.49 10.75
N SER A 221 -3.75 -9.93 11.96
CA SER A 221 -3.67 -8.49 12.13
C SER A 221 -2.25 -7.95 11.96
N THR A 222 -2.15 -6.69 11.60
CA THR A 222 -0.90 -5.96 11.43
C THR A 222 -0.06 -6.01 12.71
N GLU A 223 -0.64 -5.77 13.88
CA GLU A 223 0.10 -5.84 15.17
C GLU A 223 0.74 -7.22 15.41
N ASN A 224 0.06 -8.30 15.03
CA ASN A 224 0.57 -9.65 15.27
C ASN A 224 1.68 -9.99 14.26
N MET A 225 1.53 -9.56 12.99
CA MET A 225 2.57 -9.75 11.99
C MET A 225 3.81 -8.88 12.26
N ALA A 226 3.63 -7.64 12.73
CA ALA A 226 4.71 -6.75 13.14
C ALA A 226 5.51 -7.35 14.29
N LYS A 227 4.82 -7.86 15.33
CA LYS A 227 5.43 -8.60 16.45
C LYS A 227 6.23 -9.81 15.97
N ASP A 228 5.65 -10.67 15.13
CA ASP A 228 6.33 -11.87 14.66
C ASP A 228 7.54 -11.55 13.77
N THR A 229 7.46 -10.50 12.96
CA THR A 229 8.58 -10.01 12.14
C THR A 229 9.69 -9.43 13.02
N ASN A 230 9.35 -8.77 14.13
CA ASN A 230 10.34 -8.32 15.12
C ASN A 230 11.08 -9.50 15.76
N TYR A 231 10.38 -10.58 16.13
CA TYR A 231 11.05 -11.79 16.62
C TYR A 231 12.00 -12.38 15.57
N ALA A 232 11.64 -12.34 14.29
CA ALA A 232 12.50 -12.81 13.21
C ALA A 232 13.77 -11.99 13.06
N ILE A 233 13.68 -10.66 13.23
CA ILE A 233 14.83 -9.75 13.25
C ILE A 233 15.75 -10.09 14.43
N GLN A 234 15.19 -10.20 15.64
CA GLN A 234 15.97 -10.56 16.83
C GLN A 234 16.69 -11.92 16.68
N LEU A 235 16.02 -12.89 16.06
CA LEU A 235 16.61 -14.19 15.76
C LEU A 235 17.76 -14.07 14.74
N ALA A 236 17.58 -13.28 13.69
CA ALA A 236 18.63 -13.02 12.70
C ALA A 236 19.86 -12.35 13.35
N ASP A 237 19.65 -11.33 14.17
CA ASP A 237 20.71 -10.64 14.92
C ASP A 237 21.48 -11.60 15.82
N SER A 238 20.76 -12.47 16.55
CA SER A 238 21.38 -13.47 17.44
C SER A 238 22.23 -14.52 16.71
N THR A 239 22.01 -14.71 15.41
CA THR A 239 22.70 -15.70 14.58
C THR A 239 23.71 -15.07 13.60
N GLY A 240 23.85 -13.74 13.60
CA GLY A 240 24.72 -13.01 12.70
C GLY A 240 24.25 -13.01 11.23
N ILE A 241 22.95 -13.26 11.00
CA ILE A 241 22.36 -13.21 9.66
C ILE A 241 21.94 -11.77 9.36
N THR A 242 22.42 -11.21 8.25
CA THR A 242 21.93 -9.92 7.75
C THR A 242 20.54 -10.09 7.14
N ALA A 243 19.56 -9.39 7.71
CA ALA A 243 18.14 -9.56 7.42
C ALA A 243 17.50 -8.28 6.84
N ASP A 244 18.17 -7.61 5.90
CA ASP A 244 17.79 -6.26 5.40
C ASP A 244 16.34 -6.16 4.90
N LEU A 245 15.90 -7.15 4.12
CA LEU A 245 14.51 -7.21 3.64
C LEU A 245 13.50 -7.26 4.81
N ASN A 246 13.86 -7.93 5.90
CA ASN A 246 12.99 -8.09 7.06
C ASN A 246 12.90 -6.79 7.84
N HIS A 247 14.00 -6.06 7.99
CA HIS A 247 14.00 -4.73 8.62
C HIS A 247 13.09 -3.76 7.86
N LEU A 248 13.16 -3.76 6.52
CA LEU A 248 12.28 -2.95 5.68
C LEU A 248 10.82 -3.38 5.81
N THR A 249 10.56 -4.70 5.74
CA THR A 249 9.21 -5.25 5.91
C THR A 249 8.62 -4.91 7.27
N TRP A 250 9.42 -5.00 8.34
CA TRP A 250 9.00 -4.64 9.69
C TRP A 250 8.68 -3.16 9.81
N ALA A 251 9.50 -2.27 9.24
CA ALA A 251 9.23 -0.83 9.23
C ALA A 251 7.87 -0.53 8.57
N ARG A 252 7.54 -1.23 7.49
CA ARG A 252 6.24 -1.09 6.79
C ARG A 252 5.07 -1.61 7.61
N LEU A 253 5.24 -2.75 8.27
CA LEU A 253 4.25 -3.28 9.20
C LEU A 253 4.03 -2.35 10.40
N PHE A 254 5.10 -1.78 10.95
CA PHE A 254 5.03 -0.82 12.06
C PHE A 254 4.28 0.45 11.65
N GLU A 255 4.56 1.00 10.46
CA GLU A 255 3.79 2.13 9.91
C GLU A 255 2.31 1.79 9.73
N ALA A 256 1.98 0.59 9.25
CA ALA A 256 0.59 0.14 9.12
C ALA A 256 -0.08 -0.06 10.49
N GLU A 257 0.64 -0.58 11.49
CA GLU A 257 0.16 -0.75 12.87
C GLU A 257 -0.18 0.61 13.51
N MET A 258 0.66 1.62 13.31
CA MET A 258 0.41 2.97 13.79
C MET A 258 -0.84 3.61 13.16
N ARG A 259 -1.23 3.20 11.94
CA ARG A 259 -2.48 3.62 11.31
C ARG A 259 -3.67 2.89 11.89
N ASP A 260 -3.65 1.55 11.84
CA ASP A 260 -4.64 0.69 12.48
C ASP A 260 -4.04 -0.70 12.75
N ALA A 261 -3.71 -0.96 14.02
CA ALA A 261 -3.17 -2.22 14.50
C ALA A 261 -4.08 -3.44 14.24
N SER A 262 -5.39 -3.21 14.09
CA SER A 262 -6.41 -4.26 14.01
C SER A 262 -6.74 -4.71 12.58
N GLU A 263 -6.34 -3.94 11.57
CA GLU A 263 -6.47 -4.32 10.16
C GLU A 263 -5.61 -5.55 9.84
N ASP A 264 -5.94 -6.26 8.75
CA ASP A 264 -5.09 -7.30 8.19
C ASP A 264 -3.73 -6.73 7.76
N PHE A 265 -2.65 -7.49 7.93
CA PHE A 265 -1.30 -7.04 7.58
C PHE A 265 -1.10 -6.69 6.10
N SER A 266 -2.01 -7.10 5.19
CA SER A 266 -2.02 -6.60 3.82
C SER A 266 -2.37 -5.11 3.69
N ALA A 267 -2.84 -4.47 4.77
CA ALA A 267 -3.03 -3.02 4.87
C ALA A 267 -1.72 -2.24 4.72
N THR A 268 -0.56 -2.90 4.76
CA THR A 268 0.72 -2.34 4.29
C THR A 268 0.63 -1.74 2.88
N VAL A 269 -0.27 -2.21 2.00
CA VAL A 269 -0.53 -1.57 0.70
C VAL A 269 -0.89 -0.09 0.83
N ARG A 270 -1.49 0.30 1.96
CA ARG A 270 -1.90 1.67 2.24
C ARG A 270 -0.71 2.62 2.22
N GLN A 271 0.52 2.15 2.43
CA GLN A 271 1.73 2.97 2.34
C GLN A 271 2.04 3.46 0.92
N HIS A 272 1.53 2.79 -0.11
CA HIS A 272 1.74 3.21 -1.50
C HIS A 272 0.54 3.98 -2.05
N GLN A 273 -0.60 3.77 -1.41
CA GLN A 273 -1.86 4.44 -1.61
C GLN A 273 -1.82 5.83 -0.95
N SER A 274 -1.34 5.91 0.30
CA SER A 274 -0.80 7.11 0.93
C SER A 274 0.65 7.26 0.51
N THR A 275 0.91 7.90 -0.62
CA THR A 275 2.06 8.81 -0.57
C THR A 275 1.71 9.87 0.47
N ASP A 276 2.20 9.64 1.69
CA ASP A 276 2.46 10.59 2.80
C ASP A 276 1.83 10.20 4.15
N LEU A 277 2.67 9.62 5.01
CA LEU A 277 2.82 10.20 6.35
C LEU A 277 3.36 11.61 6.10
N GLU A 278 2.51 12.64 6.16
CA GLU A 278 2.88 14.07 6.25
C GLU A 278 4.27 14.43 5.69
N LEU A 279 4.53 14.16 4.40
CA LEU A 279 5.60 14.88 3.73
C LEU A 279 4.98 16.23 3.39
N GLU A 280 5.10 17.17 4.32
CA GLU A 280 4.87 18.60 4.07
C GLU A 280 5.87 19.18 3.05
N GLU A 281 6.84 18.38 2.58
CA GLU A 281 7.94 18.83 1.73
C GLU A 281 7.72 18.44 0.27
N ASP A 282 7.89 19.43 -0.61
CA ASP A 282 7.93 19.22 -2.06
C ASP A 282 9.05 18.24 -2.45
N VAL A 283 8.83 17.49 -3.53
CA VAL A 283 9.84 16.57 -4.07
C VAL A 283 10.64 17.29 -5.15
N GLU A 284 11.97 17.26 -5.04
CA GLU A 284 12.85 17.72 -6.12
C GLU A 284 12.95 16.66 -7.22
N ILE A 285 12.59 17.04 -8.45
CA ILE A 285 12.76 16.19 -9.63
C ILE A 285 13.64 16.86 -10.68
N SER A 286 14.48 16.08 -11.36
CA SER A 286 15.21 16.57 -12.52
C SER A 286 14.26 17.08 -13.60
N CYS A 287 14.58 18.23 -14.17
CA CYS A 287 13.78 18.89 -15.20
C CYS A 287 14.64 19.23 -16.42
N SER A 288 13.99 19.42 -17.57
CA SER A 288 14.68 20.08 -18.68
C SER A 288 14.94 21.53 -18.29
N ARG A 289 16.06 22.08 -18.77
CA ARG A 289 16.49 23.42 -18.45
C ARG A 289 17.13 24.04 -19.69
N ILE A 290 16.39 24.88 -20.40
CA ILE A 290 16.85 25.53 -21.62
C ILE A 290 17.00 27.02 -21.35
N ARG A 291 18.23 27.52 -21.39
CA ARG A 291 18.53 28.94 -21.29
C ARG A 291 18.30 29.59 -22.65
N VAL A 292 17.57 30.70 -22.65
CA VAL A 292 17.26 31.55 -23.79
C VAL A 292 17.91 32.90 -23.55
N ARG A 293 18.98 33.20 -24.29
CA ARG A 293 19.79 34.42 -24.12
C ARG A 293 19.90 35.23 -25.39
N GLY A 294 20.22 36.52 -25.26
CA GLY A 294 20.43 37.44 -26.37
C GLY A 294 19.45 38.63 -26.38
N PRO A 295 19.76 39.70 -27.12
CA PRO A 295 19.01 40.95 -27.07
C PRO A 295 17.55 40.83 -27.55
N ASP A 296 17.22 39.81 -28.35
CA ASP A 296 15.85 39.56 -28.81
C ASP A 296 15.09 38.50 -27.96
N ALA A 297 15.72 37.93 -26.92
CA ALA A 297 15.19 36.77 -26.19
C ALA A 297 13.78 36.98 -25.64
N GLU A 298 13.50 38.13 -25.02
CA GLU A 298 12.18 38.47 -24.50
C GLU A 298 11.12 38.48 -25.61
N ARG A 299 11.36 39.24 -26.68
CA ARG A 299 10.41 39.39 -27.79
C ARG A 299 10.15 38.04 -28.46
N TYR A 300 11.21 37.30 -28.74
CA TYR A 300 11.17 35.99 -29.35
C TYR A 300 10.36 35.00 -28.49
N LEU A 301 10.74 34.83 -27.21
CA LEU A 301 10.10 33.86 -26.32
C LEU A 301 8.64 34.23 -26.05
N ASN A 302 8.33 35.52 -25.91
CA ASN A 302 6.95 35.99 -25.73
C ASN A 302 6.05 35.64 -26.94
N GLY A 303 6.62 35.49 -28.14
CA GLY A 303 5.90 35.01 -29.33
C GLY A 303 5.75 33.48 -29.42
N GLN A 304 6.57 32.72 -28.70
CA GLN A 304 6.55 31.25 -28.71
C GLN A 304 5.55 30.64 -27.73
N VAL A 305 5.28 31.33 -26.62
CA VAL A 305 4.52 30.76 -25.49
C VAL A 305 3.17 31.46 -25.30
N THR A 306 2.26 30.93 -24.48
CA THR A 306 0.92 31.52 -24.25
C THR A 306 0.86 32.58 -23.15
N ASN A 307 1.84 32.63 -22.23
CA ASN A 307 1.86 33.57 -21.11
C ASN A 307 2.84 34.72 -21.35
N ASP A 308 2.68 35.81 -20.61
CA ASP A 308 3.52 37.00 -20.76
C ASP A 308 4.85 36.82 -20.03
N VAL A 309 5.93 36.58 -20.79
CA VAL A 309 7.26 36.30 -20.23
C VAL A 309 7.85 37.46 -19.46
N ARG A 310 7.35 38.67 -19.67
CA ARG A 310 7.75 39.87 -18.93
C ARG A 310 7.36 39.82 -17.45
N LEU A 311 6.46 38.90 -17.08
CA LEU A 311 6.07 38.66 -15.70
C LEU A 311 7.03 37.71 -14.97
N ALA A 312 7.96 37.06 -15.69
CA ALA A 312 9.06 36.33 -15.08
C ALA A 312 10.10 37.35 -14.61
N GLU A 313 10.19 37.52 -13.30
CA GLU A 313 11.18 38.36 -12.60
C GLU A 313 12.00 37.44 -11.68
N ASP A 314 13.08 37.95 -11.07
CA ASP A 314 13.89 37.16 -10.13
C ASP A 314 13.02 36.57 -9.01
N GLY A 315 13.07 35.25 -8.85
CA GLY A 315 12.27 34.51 -7.87
C GLY A 315 10.81 34.29 -8.24
N ARG A 316 10.37 34.68 -9.45
CA ARG A 316 9.00 34.45 -9.94
C ARG A 316 8.99 33.54 -11.16
N VAL A 317 8.39 32.37 -10.96
CA VAL A 317 8.10 31.41 -12.03
C VAL A 317 6.74 31.74 -12.66
N ILE A 318 6.66 31.69 -13.98
CA ILE A 318 5.41 31.70 -14.73
C ILE A 318 5.17 30.37 -15.44
N ASP A 319 3.92 29.93 -15.43
CA ASP A 319 3.49 28.79 -16.23
C ASP A 319 3.14 29.26 -17.64
N ALA A 320 3.52 28.50 -18.66
CA ALA A 320 3.14 28.78 -20.03
C ALA A 320 2.96 27.50 -20.85
N CYS A 321 2.16 27.60 -21.91
CA CYS A 321 2.02 26.55 -22.91
C CYS A 321 2.80 26.93 -24.16
N ILE A 322 3.42 25.94 -24.82
CA ILE A 322 3.82 26.03 -26.23
C ILE A 322 2.75 25.31 -27.05
N LEU A 323 2.17 26.00 -28.02
CA LEU A 323 1.07 25.48 -28.84
C LEU A 323 1.47 25.26 -30.30
N ASP A 324 0.70 24.42 -30.98
CA ASP A 324 0.64 24.37 -32.43
C ASP A 324 -0.29 25.47 -33.00
N ALA A 325 -0.30 25.63 -34.32
CA ALA A 325 -1.15 26.61 -35.01
C ALA A 325 -2.66 26.35 -34.82
N LYS A 326 -3.05 25.15 -34.39
CA LYS A 326 -4.43 24.78 -34.07
C LYS A 326 -4.76 24.98 -32.58
N GLY A 327 -3.86 25.62 -31.82
CA GLY A 327 -4.04 25.90 -30.39
C GLY A 327 -3.86 24.68 -29.48
N LYS A 328 -3.36 23.55 -30.00
CA LYS A 328 -3.14 22.35 -29.21
C LYS A 328 -1.79 22.41 -28.50
N LEU A 329 -1.76 21.90 -27.28
CA LEU A 329 -0.59 21.81 -26.42
C LEU A 329 0.48 20.95 -27.09
N GLN A 330 1.70 21.48 -27.18
CA GLN A 330 2.91 20.72 -27.48
C GLN A 330 3.70 20.48 -26.20
N PHE A 331 3.87 21.52 -25.38
CA PHE A 331 4.59 21.47 -24.12
C PHE A 331 3.93 22.37 -23.07
N TYR A 332 3.96 21.94 -21.82
CA TYR A 332 3.69 22.77 -20.66
C TYR A 332 5.02 23.05 -19.99
N ILE A 333 5.34 24.33 -19.80
CA ILE A 333 6.65 24.79 -19.36
C ILE A 333 6.52 25.81 -18.23
N HIS A 334 7.58 25.89 -17.44
CA HIS A 334 7.79 26.88 -16.40
C HIS A 334 8.90 27.82 -16.87
N ILE A 335 8.72 29.13 -16.69
CA ILE A 335 9.68 30.13 -17.13
C ILE A 335 10.03 31.03 -15.97
N HIS A 336 11.31 31.23 -15.71
CA HIS A 336 11.82 32.24 -14.77
C HIS A 336 12.99 33.00 -15.39
N ARG A 337 13.41 34.08 -14.75
CA ARG A 337 14.61 34.82 -15.13
C ARG A 337 15.78 34.44 -14.24
N GLU A 338 16.95 34.42 -14.85
CA GLU A 338 18.25 34.40 -14.16
C GLU A 338 19.12 35.47 -14.80
N GLU A 339 19.38 36.54 -14.05
CA GLU A 339 20.05 37.74 -14.56
C GLU A 339 19.26 38.34 -15.74
N GLU A 340 19.84 38.37 -16.94
CA GLU A 340 19.22 38.91 -18.16
C GLU A 340 18.58 37.82 -19.04
N ASP A 341 18.76 36.54 -18.69
CA ASP A 341 18.34 35.40 -19.50
C ASP A 341 17.03 34.78 -18.98
N PHE A 342 16.32 34.10 -19.89
CA PHE A 342 15.16 33.30 -19.51
C PHE A 342 15.54 31.83 -19.41
N ILE A 343 15.05 31.16 -18.38
CA ILE A 343 15.14 29.72 -18.24
C ILE A 343 13.79 29.12 -18.55
N VAL A 344 13.74 28.17 -19.49
CA VAL A 344 12.56 27.40 -19.84
C VAL A 344 12.72 25.99 -19.28
N GLN A 345 11.87 25.63 -18.33
CA GLN A 345 11.87 24.33 -17.69
C GLN A 345 10.63 23.51 -18.06
N GLY A 346 10.80 22.20 -18.12
CA GLY A 346 9.72 21.25 -18.39
C GLY A 346 10.12 19.82 -18.06
N PRO A 347 9.38 18.81 -18.53
CA PRO A 347 9.76 17.40 -18.33
C PRO A 347 11.16 17.11 -18.90
N ILE A 348 12.04 16.48 -18.12
CA ILE A 348 13.43 16.17 -18.52
C ILE A 348 13.50 15.34 -19.81
N ASN A 349 12.58 14.40 -19.96
CA ASN A 349 12.50 13.52 -21.13
C ASN A 349 12.05 14.24 -22.42
N LEU A 350 11.72 15.54 -22.35
CA LEU A 350 11.33 16.38 -23.48
C LEU A 350 12.32 17.51 -23.78
N ALA A 351 13.48 17.55 -23.10
CA ALA A 351 14.47 18.62 -23.26
C ALA A 351 14.82 18.86 -24.74
N ARG A 352 15.14 17.77 -25.46
CA ARG A 352 15.52 17.82 -26.87
C ARG A 352 14.39 18.32 -27.76
N GLU A 353 13.17 17.86 -27.53
CA GLU A 353 11.98 18.25 -28.30
C GLU A 353 11.62 19.72 -28.07
N ILE A 354 11.71 20.20 -26.82
CA ILE A 354 11.48 21.62 -26.48
C ILE A 354 12.56 22.48 -27.14
N HIS A 355 13.84 22.13 -26.99
CA HIS A 355 14.95 22.85 -27.62
C HIS A 355 14.77 22.92 -29.14
N THR A 356 14.53 21.78 -29.80
CA THR A 356 14.32 21.72 -31.26
C THR A 356 13.12 22.55 -31.69
N ARG A 357 12.04 22.57 -30.89
CA ARG A 357 10.83 23.34 -31.19
C ARG A 357 11.08 24.85 -31.08
N LEU A 358 11.88 25.30 -30.13
CA LEU A 358 12.25 26.70 -30.02
C LEU A 358 13.21 27.07 -31.15
N ASP A 359 14.31 26.34 -31.31
CA ASP A 359 15.35 26.58 -32.31
C ASP A 359 14.80 26.77 -33.73
N LYS A 360 13.85 25.91 -34.13
CA LYS A 360 13.19 25.96 -35.45
C LYS A 360 12.58 27.32 -35.80
N TYR A 361 12.19 28.14 -34.82
CA TYR A 361 11.51 29.41 -35.02
C TYR A 361 12.43 30.63 -34.81
N ILE A 362 13.71 30.42 -34.55
CA ILE A 362 14.72 31.47 -34.59
C ILE A 362 15.04 31.70 -36.07
N ILE A 363 14.63 32.85 -36.61
CA ILE A 363 14.82 33.18 -38.04
C ILE A 363 15.77 34.37 -38.20
N ALA A 364 15.43 35.50 -37.58
CA ALA A 364 16.20 36.74 -37.66
C ALA A 364 16.43 37.38 -36.29
N ASP A 365 15.99 36.71 -35.23
CA ASP A 365 16.14 37.15 -33.85
C ASP A 365 17.56 36.81 -33.37
N ASP A 366 18.24 37.75 -32.73
CA ASP A 366 19.53 37.51 -32.09
C ASP A 366 19.31 36.83 -30.74
N VAL A 367 19.14 35.50 -30.81
CA VAL A 367 18.81 34.60 -29.69
C VAL A 367 19.63 33.33 -29.79
N GLU A 368 20.16 32.88 -28.66
CA GLU A 368 20.85 31.61 -28.51
C GLU A 368 20.13 30.74 -27.48
N LEU A 369 20.03 29.44 -27.78
CA LEU A 369 19.46 28.42 -26.89
C LEU A 369 20.59 27.53 -26.38
N ILE A 370 20.63 27.32 -25.07
CA ILE A 370 21.62 26.44 -24.42
C ILE A 370 20.85 25.43 -23.57
N ASP A 371 21.09 24.15 -23.83
CA ASP A 371 20.55 23.06 -23.01
C ASP A 371 21.45 22.84 -21.78
N GLU A 372 20.94 23.25 -20.62
CA GLU A 372 21.56 23.11 -19.30
C GLU A 372 20.91 21.95 -18.50
N SER A 373 20.18 21.04 -19.15
CA SER A 373 19.44 19.97 -18.45
C SER A 373 20.34 18.93 -17.75
N GLN A 374 21.66 19.00 -17.94
CA GLN A 374 22.67 18.18 -17.25
C GLN A 374 23.31 18.88 -16.05
N ASP A 375 22.92 20.13 -15.77
CA ASP A 375 23.40 20.90 -14.61
C ASP A 375 22.83 20.29 -13.31
N GLU A 376 23.63 20.28 -12.24
CA GLU A 376 23.20 19.82 -10.92
C GLU A 376 22.06 20.67 -10.35
N THR A 377 21.87 21.89 -10.85
CA THR A 377 20.78 22.81 -10.49
C THR A 377 19.50 22.64 -11.31
N ALA A 378 19.45 21.68 -12.25
CA ALA A 378 18.28 21.44 -13.11
C ALA A 378 17.18 20.63 -12.41
N TYR A 379 16.64 21.15 -11.31
CA TYR A 379 15.54 20.53 -10.57
C TYR A 379 14.32 21.45 -10.40
N LEU A 380 13.16 20.82 -10.20
CA LEU A 380 11.89 21.48 -9.87
C LEU A 380 11.36 20.91 -8.56
N SER A 381 10.99 21.80 -7.64
CA SER A 381 10.20 21.50 -6.46
C SER A 381 8.76 21.20 -6.90
N ILE A 382 8.29 19.97 -6.72
CA ILE A 382 6.93 19.57 -7.09
C ILE A 382 6.12 19.10 -5.89
N THR A 383 4.86 19.55 -5.83
CA THR A 383 3.89 19.07 -4.85
C THR A 383 3.74 17.55 -4.93
N ASN A 384 3.61 16.88 -3.79
CA ASN A 384 3.32 15.45 -3.74
C ASN A 384 2.07 15.10 -4.56
N GLU A 385 2.07 13.91 -5.17
CA GLU A 385 0.99 13.40 -6.03
C GLU A 385 -0.39 13.43 -5.34
N THR A 386 -0.48 13.06 -4.05
CA THR A 386 -1.76 13.04 -3.32
C THR A 386 -2.33 14.45 -3.19
N GLN A 387 -1.53 15.39 -2.69
CA GLN A 387 -1.93 16.79 -2.50
C GLN A 387 -2.24 17.46 -3.85
N ARG A 388 -1.43 17.19 -4.88
CA ARG A 388 -1.68 17.63 -6.25
C ARG A 388 -3.06 17.21 -6.77
N ILE A 389 -3.44 15.96 -6.56
CA ILE A 389 -4.76 15.43 -6.97
C ILE A 389 -5.89 16.09 -6.17
N ILE A 390 -5.71 16.29 -4.86
CA ILE A 390 -6.66 17.01 -4.00
C ILE A 390 -6.91 18.43 -4.53
N ASP A 391 -5.83 19.12 -4.89
CA ASP A 391 -5.85 20.49 -5.38
C ASP A 391 -6.29 20.60 -6.85
N GLY A 392 -6.39 19.49 -7.57
CA GLY A 392 -6.79 19.48 -8.98
C GLY A 392 -5.72 20.01 -9.92
N ILE A 393 -4.45 19.95 -9.53
CA ILE A 393 -3.33 20.49 -10.30
C ILE A 393 -2.93 19.49 -11.40
N PRO A 394 -3.15 19.77 -12.69
CA PRO A 394 -2.78 18.84 -13.76
C PRO A 394 -1.26 18.76 -13.94
N ARG A 395 -0.76 17.57 -14.29
CA ARG A 395 0.67 17.30 -14.50
C ARG A 395 0.92 16.56 -15.82
N TRP A 396 2.09 16.82 -16.42
CA TRP A 396 2.58 16.05 -17.56
C TRP A 396 3.21 14.72 -17.12
N PRO A 397 2.97 13.57 -17.78
CA PRO A 397 2.18 13.40 -19.00
C PRO A 397 0.70 13.01 -18.77
N ASN A 398 0.25 12.95 -17.52
CA ASN A 398 -1.03 12.30 -17.18
C ASN A 398 -2.25 13.15 -17.60
N GLU A 399 -2.38 14.34 -17.03
CA GLU A 399 -3.44 15.28 -17.39
C GLU A 399 -3.02 16.18 -18.54
N LEU A 400 -1.74 16.55 -18.60
CA LEU A 400 -1.16 17.37 -19.66
C LEU A 400 -0.40 16.48 -20.64
N PHE A 401 -0.79 16.50 -21.91
CA PHE A 401 -0.12 15.75 -22.96
C PHE A 401 -0.27 16.44 -24.31
N ALA A 402 0.56 16.05 -25.27
CA ALA A 402 0.54 16.63 -26.60
C ALA A 402 -0.83 16.43 -27.27
N GLY A 403 -1.39 17.50 -27.83
CA GLY A 403 -2.63 17.46 -28.59
C GLY A 403 -3.89 17.88 -27.84
N ILE A 404 -3.84 18.07 -26.52
CA ILE A 404 -4.96 18.62 -25.74
C ILE A 404 -5.07 20.14 -25.94
N LEU A 405 -6.21 20.71 -25.59
CA LEU A 405 -6.34 22.17 -25.50
C LEU A 405 -6.11 22.60 -24.05
N PRO A 406 -5.34 23.65 -23.76
CA PRO A 406 -5.10 24.09 -22.38
C PRO A 406 -6.38 24.28 -21.54
N PRO A 407 -7.49 24.86 -22.09
CA PRO A 407 -8.74 24.96 -21.34
C PRO A 407 -9.44 23.62 -21.02
N GLU A 408 -9.07 22.52 -21.69
CA GLU A 408 -9.56 21.18 -21.28
C GLU A 408 -8.98 20.78 -19.92
N ALA A 409 -7.72 21.16 -19.65
CA ALA A 409 -7.02 20.84 -18.42
C ALA A 409 -7.23 21.86 -17.30
N GLY A 410 -7.95 22.97 -17.55
CA GLY A 410 -8.19 24.02 -16.55
C GLY A 410 -6.95 24.85 -16.22
N VAL A 411 -5.98 24.96 -17.13
CA VAL A 411 -4.73 25.71 -16.90
C VAL A 411 -4.74 27.13 -17.48
N GLU A 412 -5.82 27.56 -18.11
CA GLU A 412 -5.88 28.79 -18.87
C GLU A 412 -5.73 30.05 -18.02
N GLU A 413 -6.20 30.04 -16.76
CA GLU A 413 -6.10 31.20 -15.88
C GLU A 413 -4.66 31.47 -15.45
N ARG A 414 -3.87 30.40 -15.25
CA ARG A 414 -2.48 30.48 -14.80
C ARG A 414 -1.46 30.55 -15.93
N SER A 415 -1.77 29.96 -17.09
CA SER A 415 -0.78 29.75 -18.16
C SER A 415 -1.04 30.53 -19.45
N ILE A 416 -2.12 31.30 -19.54
CA ILE A 416 -2.46 32.05 -20.77
C ILE A 416 -2.72 33.51 -20.44
N SER A 417 -1.96 34.39 -21.08
CA SER A 417 -2.28 35.81 -21.11
C SER A 417 -3.17 36.15 -22.31
N TYR A 418 -4.33 36.71 -22.03
CA TYR A 418 -5.28 37.18 -23.05
C TYR A 418 -5.07 38.64 -23.46
N THR A 419 -4.12 39.33 -22.81
CA THR A 419 -3.83 40.75 -23.01
C THR A 419 -2.46 41.00 -23.61
N LYS A 420 -1.60 39.97 -23.70
CA LYS A 420 -0.27 40.08 -24.32
C LYS A 420 -0.32 40.11 -25.85
N GLY A 421 0.86 40.31 -26.44
CA GLY A 421 1.08 40.28 -27.90
C GLY A 421 0.81 38.93 -28.56
N CYS A 422 1.05 38.87 -29.87
CA CYS A 422 0.71 37.69 -30.68
C CYS A 422 1.56 36.46 -30.33
N TYR A 423 0.92 35.29 -30.29
CA TYR A 423 1.61 34.00 -30.12
C TYR A 423 0.96 32.88 -30.97
N THR A 424 1.69 31.79 -31.18
CA THR A 424 1.22 30.65 -31.98
C THR A 424 -0.06 30.03 -31.38
N GLY A 425 -1.13 29.91 -32.17
CA GLY A 425 -2.39 29.30 -31.73
C GLY A 425 -3.35 30.24 -30.97
N GLN A 426 -2.98 31.52 -30.78
CA GLN A 426 -3.79 32.51 -30.03
C GLN A 426 -5.21 32.67 -30.57
N GLU A 427 -5.41 32.64 -31.89
CA GLU A 427 -6.75 32.79 -32.48
C GLU A 427 -7.72 31.71 -31.97
N VAL A 428 -7.25 30.47 -31.87
CA VAL A 428 -8.06 29.35 -31.40
C VAL A 428 -8.37 29.52 -29.91
N ILE A 429 -7.37 29.83 -29.11
CA ILE A 429 -7.51 30.05 -27.66
C ILE A 429 -8.46 31.23 -27.36
N SER A 430 -8.33 32.33 -28.10
CA SER A 430 -9.18 33.51 -27.94
C SER A 430 -10.64 33.23 -28.35
N ARG A 431 -10.86 32.43 -29.40
CA ARG A 431 -12.21 31.97 -29.79
C ARG A 431 -12.81 31.06 -28.72
N MET A 432 -12.03 30.16 -28.12
CA MET A 432 -12.49 29.26 -27.06
C MET A 432 -12.99 30.01 -25.83
N LYS A 433 -12.27 31.06 -25.39
CA LYS A 433 -12.71 31.91 -24.27
C LYS A 433 -14.09 32.53 -24.48
N ARG A 434 -14.47 32.85 -25.72
CA ARG A 434 -15.76 33.49 -26.05
C ARG A 434 -16.88 32.50 -26.38
N ALA A 435 -16.56 31.40 -27.06
CA ALA A 435 -17.55 30.44 -27.57
C ALA A 435 -17.83 29.27 -26.60
N GLY A 436 -16.94 29.03 -25.63
CA GLY A 436 -17.21 28.25 -24.42
C GLY A 436 -17.46 26.76 -24.59
N LYS A 437 -16.74 26.05 -25.48
CA LYS A 437 -16.98 24.62 -25.72
C LYS A 437 -15.68 23.87 -26.00
N THR A 438 -15.08 23.26 -24.96
CA THR A 438 -14.08 22.19 -25.12
C THR A 438 -14.79 20.84 -25.26
N ASN A 439 -14.09 19.79 -25.69
CA ASN A 439 -14.71 18.47 -25.85
C ASN A 439 -14.80 17.72 -24.51
N ARG A 440 -13.97 18.11 -23.55
CA ARG A 440 -13.82 17.49 -22.24
C ARG A 440 -13.30 18.50 -21.23
N HIS A 441 -13.41 18.15 -19.96
CA HIS A 441 -12.90 18.93 -18.84
C HIS A 441 -12.22 18.01 -17.85
N LEU A 442 -11.09 18.45 -17.32
CA LEU A 442 -10.47 17.82 -16.17
C LEU A 442 -11.39 17.98 -14.96
N VAL A 443 -11.60 16.88 -14.25
CA VAL A 443 -12.45 16.80 -13.06
C VAL A 443 -11.71 16.08 -11.94
N LYS A 444 -12.06 16.44 -10.71
CA LYS A 444 -11.70 15.70 -9.51
C LYS A 444 -12.75 14.64 -9.24
N LEU A 445 -12.32 13.45 -8.85
CA LEU A 445 -13.19 12.32 -8.60
C LEU A 445 -12.88 11.70 -7.23
N ALA A 446 -13.92 11.20 -6.57
CA ALA A 446 -13.81 10.20 -5.51
C ALA A 446 -14.09 8.82 -6.11
N LEU A 447 -13.34 7.81 -5.71
CA LEU A 447 -13.55 6.42 -6.15
C LEU A 447 -14.11 5.59 -4.99
N ASP A 448 -14.98 4.62 -5.30
CA ASP A 448 -15.54 3.71 -4.30
C ASP A 448 -14.58 2.57 -3.92
N LYS A 449 -13.60 2.29 -4.79
CA LYS A 449 -12.67 1.18 -4.66
C LYS A 449 -11.22 1.64 -4.85
N PRO A 450 -10.29 1.04 -4.10
CA PRO A 450 -8.88 1.26 -4.28
C PRO A 450 -8.40 0.53 -5.53
N LEU A 451 -7.13 0.75 -5.85
CA LEU A 451 -6.43 0.03 -6.90
C LEU A 451 -7.07 0.11 -8.31
N ILE A 452 -7.87 1.14 -8.58
CA ILE A 452 -8.35 1.46 -9.93
C ILE A 452 -7.14 1.84 -10.81
N PRO A 453 -6.94 1.21 -11.99
CA PRO A 453 -5.83 1.53 -12.88
C PRO A 453 -6.02 2.91 -13.54
N THR A 454 -4.92 3.56 -13.86
CA THR A 454 -4.97 4.75 -14.74
C THR A 454 -5.53 4.35 -16.11
N LYS A 455 -6.13 5.30 -16.83
CA LYS A 455 -6.83 5.11 -18.10
C LYS A 455 -8.13 4.29 -18.00
N ALA A 456 -8.57 3.91 -16.80
CA ALA A 456 -9.90 3.34 -16.60
C ALA A 456 -10.97 4.28 -17.16
N LYS A 457 -11.97 3.73 -17.82
CA LYS A 457 -13.02 4.50 -18.49
C LYS A 457 -14.12 4.84 -17.51
N LEU A 458 -14.64 6.06 -17.59
CA LEU A 458 -15.87 6.47 -16.94
C LEU A 458 -17.02 6.13 -17.89
N LEU A 459 -18.02 5.42 -17.40
CA LEU A 459 -19.19 5.00 -18.17
C LEU A 459 -20.46 5.58 -17.54
N LEU A 460 -21.37 6.06 -18.38
CA LEU A 460 -22.75 6.38 -18.00
C LEU A 460 -23.68 5.67 -18.97
N GLU A 461 -24.59 4.83 -18.45
CA GLU A 461 -25.50 4.02 -19.28
C GLU A 461 -24.77 3.20 -20.36
N SER A 462 -23.57 2.68 -20.04
CA SER A 462 -22.65 1.96 -20.95
C SER A 462 -22.01 2.79 -22.06
N GLU A 463 -22.21 4.11 -22.10
CA GLU A 463 -21.50 5.01 -23.01
C GLU A 463 -20.24 5.59 -22.32
N GLU A 464 -19.14 5.73 -23.07
CA GLU A 464 -17.91 6.33 -22.55
C GLU A 464 -18.10 7.81 -22.27
N ALA A 465 -18.11 8.15 -20.98
CA ALA A 465 -18.28 9.49 -20.46
C ALA A 465 -16.96 10.19 -20.11
N GLY A 466 -15.85 9.46 -20.15
CA GLY A 466 -14.53 10.00 -19.79
C GLY A 466 -13.52 8.92 -19.46
N PHE A 467 -12.41 9.34 -18.84
CA PHE A 467 -11.36 8.42 -18.37
C PHE A 467 -10.56 9.02 -17.22
N ILE A 468 -10.02 8.15 -16.37
CA ILE A 468 -9.16 8.48 -15.23
C ILE A 468 -7.71 8.68 -15.71
N THR A 469 -7.03 9.72 -15.24
CA THR A 469 -5.65 10.05 -15.61
C THR A 469 -4.65 9.76 -14.49
N SER A 470 -5.01 10.15 -13.27
CA SER A 470 -4.20 9.96 -12.06
C SER A 470 -5.10 9.52 -10.92
N VAL A 471 -4.55 8.76 -9.98
CA VAL A 471 -5.25 8.33 -8.77
C VAL A 471 -4.29 8.33 -7.59
N ALA A 472 -4.83 8.60 -6.41
CA ALA A 472 -4.13 8.53 -5.14
C ALA A 472 -5.13 8.13 -4.04
N SER A 473 -4.63 7.70 -2.89
CA SER A 473 -5.47 7.41 -1.74
C SER A 473 -5.08 8.32 -0.59
N HIS A 474 -6.06 8.79 0.15
CA HIS A 474 -5.85 9.71 1.26
C HIS A 474 -6.58 9.21 2.50
N VAL A 475 -5.85 9.12 3.62
CA VAL A 475 -6.32 8.49 4.88
C VAL A 475 -7.71 8.96 5.31
N ARG A 476 -8.03 10.25 5.14
CA ARG A 476 -9.34 10.83 5.52
C ARG A 476 -10.32 11.03 4.37
N MET A 477 -9.83 11.11 3.13
CA MET A 477 -10.65 11.48 1.97
C MET A 477 -10.98 10.28 1.08
N GLY A 478 -10.44 9.10 1.40
CA GLY A 478 -10.62 7.88 0.64
C GLY A 478 -9.81 7.87 -0.65
N GLU A 479 -10.31 7.17 -1.65
CA GLU A 479 -9.70 7.03 -2.97
C GLU A 479 -10.05 8.24 -3.84
N LEU A 480 -9.04 8.87 -4.42
CA LEU A 480 -9.13 10.11 -5.17
C LEU A 480 -8.57 9.94 -6.57
N ALA A 481 -9.11 10.70 -7.51
CA ALA A 481 -8.59 10.71 -8.87
C ALA A 481 -8.71 12.07 -9.55
N LEU A 482 -7.86 12.26 -10.56
CA LEU A 482 -8.10 13.18 -11.65
C LEU A 482 -8.51 12.38 -12.87
N GLY A 483 -9.35 12.98 -13.70
CA GLY A 483 -9.77 12.39 -14.96
C GLY A 483 -10.40 13.42 -15.89
N TYR A 484 -10.57 13.04 -17.14
CA TYR A 484 -11.31 13.85 -18.10
C TYR A 484 -12.74 13.36 -18.21
N ARG A 485 -13.70 14.26 -18.01
CA ARG A 485 -15.12 14.04 -18.31
C ARG A 485 -15.47 14.68 -19.65
N TYR A 486 -16.12 13.95 -20.53
CA TYR A 486 -16.58 14.46 -21.83
C TYR A 486 -17.74 15.43 -21.66
N ARG A 487 -17.75 16.48 -22.47
CA ARG A 487 -18.72 17.59 -22.38
C ARG A 487 -20.17 17.14 -22.53
N LYS A 488 -20.44 16.07 -23.27
CA LYS A 488 -21.77 15.47 -23.40
C LYS A 488 -22.38 15.10 -22.04
N PHE A 489 -21.53 14.82 -21.05
CA PHE A 489 -21.90 14.35 -19.72
C PHE A 489 -21.59 15.39 -18.61
N SER A 490 -21.64 16.69 -18.93
CA SER A 490 -21.31 17.76 -17.97
C SER A 490 -22.21 17.81 -16.74
N GLU A 491 -23.44 17.29 -16.84
CA GLU A 491 -24.42 17.27 -15.76
C GLU A 491 -24.35 15.97 -14.93
N ALA A 492 -23.58 14.97 -15.37
CA ALA A 492 -23.46 13.69 -14.64
C ALA A 492 -22.39 13.79 -13.55
N ASP A 493 -22.72 13.30 -12.36
CA ASP A 493 -21.89 13.31 -11.16
C ASP A 493 -21.44 11.91 -10.70
N GLU A 494 -22.10 10.85 -11.17
CA GLU A 494 -21.74 9.43 -10.90
C GLU A 494 -21.45 8.68 -12.21
N PHE A 495 -20.44 7.82 -12.17
CA PHE A 495 -20.01 6.98 -13.29
C PHE A 495 -19.66 5.57 -12.82
N ASP A 496 -20.00 4.57 -13.62
CA ASP A 496 -19.35 3.26 -13.52
C ASP A 496 -17.92 3.38 -14.05
N VAL A 497 -16.97 2.69 -13.41
CA VAL A 497 -15.56 2.67 -13.80
C VAL A 497 -15.25 1.33 -14.45
N ALA A 498 -14.80 1.35 -15.71
CA ALA A 498 -14.45 0.16 -16.46
C ALA A 498 -12.94 -0.01 -16.64
N SER A 499 -12.49 -1.26 -16.53
CA SER A 499 -11.09 -1.66 -16.75
C SER A 499 -10.62 -1.27 -18.15
N PRO A 500 -9.45 -0.63 -18.30
CA PRO A 500 -8.93 -0.25 -19.62
C PRO A 500 -8.58 -1.47 -20.48
N SER A 501 -8.29 -2.62 -19.87
CA SER A 501 -7.91 -3.84 -20.58
C SER A 501 -9.09 -4.78 -20.86
N SER A 502 -9.98 -5.00 -19.90
CA SER A 502 -11.07 -5.97 -20.06
C SER A 502 -12.42 -5.34 -20.40
N GLY A 503 -12.62 -4.06 -20.05
CA GLY A 503 -13.92 -3.39 -20.15
C GLY A 503 -14.91 -3.74 -19.04
N ASP A 504 -14.55 -4.64 -18.13
CA ASP A 504 -15.40 -5.00 -16.99
C ASP A 504 -15.58 -3.82 -16.03
N ILE A 505 -16.74 -3.73 -15.38
CA ILE A 505 -16.96 -2.74 -14.33
C ILE A 505 -16.16 -3.14 -13.09
N ILE A 506 -15.24 -2.26 -12.71
CA ILE A 506 -14.28 -2.49 -11.63
C ILE A 506 -14.50 -1.57 -10.42
N GLY A 507 -15.40 -0.58 -10.52
CA GLY A 507 -15.78 0.33 -9.43
C GLY A 507 -16.72 1.43 -9.91
N ARG A 508 -16.84 2.49 -9.11
CA ARG A 508 -17.60 3.72 -9.37
C ARG A 508 -16.77 4.96 -9.07
N ALA A 509 -17.07 6.04 -9.76
CA ALA A 509 -16.46 7.35 -9.58
C ALA A 509 -17.51 8.44 -9.41
N TYR A 510 -17.24 9.38 -8.52
CA TYR A 510 -18.11 10.49 -8.17
C TYR A 510 -17.39 11.82 -8.35
N ILE A 511 -18.00 12.80 -8.99
CA ILE A 511 -17.44 14.15 -9.13
C ILE A 511 -17.29 14.81 -7.75
N ARG A 512 -16.14 15.44 -7.49
CA ARG A 512 -15.84 16.19 -6.26
C ARG A 512 -15.81 17.70 -6.46
#